data_AF-A0A3B0M1U9-F1
#
_entry.id   AF-A0A3B0M1U9-F1
#
_cell.length_a   1.000
_cell.length_b   1.000
_cell.length_c   1.000
_cell.angle_alpha   90.00
_cell.angle_beta   90.00
_cell.angle_gamma   90.00
#
_symmetry.space_group_name_H-M   'P 1'
#
loop_
_entity.id
_entity.type
_entity.pdbx_description
1 polymer ?
#
loop_
_entity_poly.entity_id
_entity_poly.type
_entity_poly.pdbx_seq_one_letter_code
_entity_poly.pdbx_strand_id
1 'polypeptide(L)'
;MYEDRLWLFGLTGTAKSSRLLEIFKYANRRYGINLFIIDSLMKCGLADDDYNEQKACMDALCDFKNKTSCHAILVTHSRKSESEKKPTGKMDVKGSGDITDLANNLFIIWRNKRRERALQKLEASQLLTEKEQE
;
A
#
# COMPACT_ATOMS: atom_id res chain seq x y z
N MET A 1 -20.58 5.43 14.05
CA MET A 1 -20.66 3.99 14.38
C MET A 1 -19.57 3.20 13.64
N TYR A 2 -18.33 3.30 14.11
CA TYR A 2 -17.24 2.39 13.71
C TYR A 2 -16.50 1.84 14.94
N GLU A 3 -16.94 2.22 16.15
CA GLU A 3 -16.16 2.17 17.38
C GLU A 3 -15.78 0.74 17.81
N ASP A 4 -16.52 -0.28 17.37
CA ASP A 4 -16.26 -1.69 17.72
C ASP A 4 -15.81 -2.57 16.54
N ARG A 5 -15.50 -1.99 15.37
CA ARG A 5 -15.13 -2.76 14.15
C ARG A 5 -13.78 -2.38 13.55
N LEU A 6 -13.07 -1.44 14.16
CA LEU A 6 -11.76 -1.00 13.72
C LEU A 6 -10.74 -1.26 14.83
N TRP A 7 -9.73 -2.03 14.50
CA TRP A 7 -8.58 -2.27 15.38
C TRP A 7 -7.36 -1.61 14.78
N LEU A 8 -6.74 -0.72 15.55
CA LEU A 8 -5.49 -0.08 15.17
C LEU A 8 -4.34 -0.74 15.93
N PHE A 9 -3.42 -1.32 15.19
CA PHE A 9 -2.19 -1.87 15.75
C PHE A 9 -1.05 -0.85 15.52
N GLY A 10 -0.87 0.04 16.49
CA GLY A 10 0.25 0.96 16.50
C GLY A 10 1.50 0.25 17.00
N LEU A 11 2.42 -0.08 16.09
CA LEU A 11 3.74 -0.56 16.48
C LEU A 11 4.74 0.59 16.47
N THR A 12 5.40 0.82 17.60
CA THR A 12 6.57 1.70 17.68
C THR A 12 7.82 0.91 17.30
N GLY A 13 8.46 1.25 16.18
CA GLY A 13 9.65 0.56 15.66
C GLY A 13 9.37 -0.29 14.42
N THR A 14 10.15 -1.35 14.24
CA THR A 14 10.10 -2.21 13.06
C THR A 14 9.57 -3.58 13.46
N ALA A 15 8.33 -3.92 13.10
CA ALA A 15 7.81 -5.28 13.36
C ALA A 15 8.33 -6.18 12.26
N LYS A 16 8.95 -7.30 12.64
CA LYS A 16 9.17 -8.38 11.70
C LYS A 16 7.82 -8.86 11.16
N SER A 17 7.70 -8.96 9.84
CA SER A 17 6.52 -9.46 9.12
C SER A 17 5.88 -10.70 9.75
N SER A 18 6.69 -11.62 10.28
CA SER A 18 6.25 -12.82 10.99
C SER A 18 5.37 -12.52 12.21
N ARG A 19 5.77 -11.54 13.04
CA ARG A 19 5.02 -11.15 14.23
C ARG A 19 3.68 -10.52 13.87
N LEU A 20 3.64 -9.72 12.81
CA LEU A 20 2.41 -9.12 12.30
C LEU A 20 1.41 -10.19 11.84
N LEU A 21 1.88 -11.23 11.14
CA LEU A 21 1.03 -12.36 10.74
C LEU A 21 0.52 -13.19 11.93
N GLU A 22 1.30 -13.35 13.01
CA GLU A 22 0.82 -13.98 14.24
C GLU A 22 -0.35 -13.20 14.85
N ILE A 23 -0.23 -11.87 14.91
CA ILE A 23 -1.28 -10.99 15.41
C ILE A 23 -2.52 -11.10 14.52
N PHE A 24 -2.36 -11.14 13.20
CA PHE A 24 -3.49 -11.29 12.27
C PHE A 24 -4.20 -12.62 12.47
N LYS A 25 -3.45 -13.72 12.62
CA LYS A 25 -4.01 -15.04 12.94
C LYS A 25 -4.78 -15.03 14.26
N TYR A 26 -4.23 -14.41 15.31
CA TYR A 26 -4.91 -14.28 16.59
C TYR A 26 -6.20 -13.47 16.44
N ALA A 27 -6.12 -12.32 15.76
CA ALA A 27 -7.26 -11.42 15.63
C ALA A 27 -8.39 -11.99 14.77
N ASN A 28 -8.05 -12.72 13.70
CA ASN A 28 -9.02 -13.49 12.92
C ASN A 28 -9.72 -14.54 13.80
N ARG A 29 -8.97 -15.35 14.54
CA ARG A 29 -9.56 -16.42 15.38
C ARG A 29 -10.36 -15.90 16.57
N ARG A 30 -9.87 -14.85 17.24
CA ARG A 30 -10.43 -14.34 18.49
C ARG A 30 -11.59 -13.37 18.28
N TYR A 31 -11.45 -12.50 17.28
CA TYR A 31 -12.36 -11.37 17.05
C TYR A 31 -13.12 -11.49 15.71
N GLY A 32 -12.85 -12.51 14.89
CA GLY A 32 -13.53 -12.70 13.61
C GLY A 32 -13.16 -11.66 12.55
N ILE A 33 -12.03 -10.97 12.69
CA ILE A 33 -11.58 -9.97 11.71
C ILE A 33 -11.29 -10.67 10.38
N ASN A 34 -11.85 -10.11 9.31
CA ASN A 34 -11.73 -10.63 7.95
C ASN A 34 -11.03 -9.69 6.96
N LEU A 35 -10.73 -8.45 7.37
CA LEU A 35 -10.01 -7.46 6.57
C LEU A 35 -8.80 -6.96 7.36
N PHE A 36 -7.62 -7.10 6.76
CA PHE A 36 -6.36 -6.67 7.32
C PHE A 36 -5.69 -5.69 6.39
N ILE A 37 -5.14 -4.61 6.94
CA ILE A 37 -4.45 -3.56 6.18
C ILE A 37 -3.05 -3.39 6.77
N ILE A 38 -2.05 -3.42 5.90
CA ILE A 38 -0.64 -3.17 6.23
C ILE A 38 -0.22 -1.89 5.53
N ASP A 39 0.09 -0.85 6.29
CA ASP A 39 0.62 0.42 5.79
C ASP A 39 1.94 0.76 6.51
N SER A 40 3.11 0.54 5.91
CA SER A 40 3.40 0.00 4.56
C SER A 40 4.33 -1.21 4.62
N LEU A 41 4.55 -1.89 3.49
CA LEU A 41 5.49 -3.03 3.39
C LEU A 41 6.86 -2.70 4.00
N MET A 42 7.35 -1.47 3.81
CA MET A 42 8.65 -1.00 4.29
C MET A 42 8.71 -0.81 5.82
N LYS A 43 7.57 -0.94 6.52
CA LYS A 43 7.49 -0.96 7.98
C LYS A 43 7.44 -2.37 8.57
N CYS A 44 7.49 -3.40 7.72
CA CYS A 44 7.48 -4.81 8.13
C CYS A 44 8.89 -5.39 8.42
N GLY A 45 9.89 -4.53 8.60
CA GLY A 45 11.26 -4.95 8.92
C GLY A 45 12.01 -5.64 7.82
N LEU A 46 11.65 -5.30 6.59
CA LEU A 46 12.28 -5.77 5.38
C LEU A 46 13.19 -4.65 4.87
N ALA A 47 14.42 -4.99 4.51
CA ALA A 47 15.30 -4.05 3.81
C ALA A 47 14.77 -3.80 2.38
N ASP A 48 15.12 -2.64 1.83
CA ASP A 48 14.67 -2.23 0.49
C ASP A 48 15.17 -3.18 -0.62
N ASP A 49 16.37 -3.73 -0.44
CA ASP A 49 17.11 -4.59 -1.37
C ASP A 49 17.00 -6.08 -1.03
N ASP A 50 16.39 -6.44 0.10
CA ASP A 50 16.13 -7.85 0.43
C ASP A 50 14.86 -8.36 -0.25
N TYR A 51 14.98 -8.60 -1.54
CA TYR A 51 13.87 -9.10 -2.36
C TYR A 51 13.41 -10.50 -1.94
N ASN A 52 14.30 -11.32 -1.36
CA ASN A 52 13.97 -12.67 -0.91
C ASN A 52 13.07 -12.63 0.33
N GLU A 53 13.39 -11.78 1.31
CA GLU A 53 12.53 -11.60 2.48
C GLU A 53 11.20 -10.93 2.11
N GLN A 54 11.20 -10.00 1.16
CA GLN A 54 9.96 -9.40 0.63
C GLN A 54 9.06 -10.45 -0.03
N LYS A 55 9.63 -11.35 -0.84
CA LYS A 55 8.90 -12.48 -1.43
C LYS A 55 8.35 -13.41 -0.34
N ALA A 56 9.18 -13.79 0.63
CA ALA A 56 8.74 -14.65 1.74
C ALA A 56 7.58 -14.01 2.54
N CYS A 57 7.61 -12.69 2.73
CA CYS A 57 6.51 -11.94 3.35
C CYS A 57 5.23 -12.03 2.51
N MET A 58 5.33 -11.84 1.19
CA MET A 58 4.21 -11.97 0.25
C MET A 58 3.62 -13.38 0.24
N ASP A 59 4.47 -14.41 0.17
CA ASP A 59 4.03 -15.82 0.22
C ASP A 59 3.29 -16.10 1.54
N ALA A 60 3.82 -15.62 2.67
CA ALA A 60 3.19 -15.81 3.97
C ALA A 60 1.84 -15.06 4.10
N LEU A 61 1.70 -13.88 3.50
CA LEU A 61 0.42 -13.17 3.38
C LEU A 61 -0.58 -13.92 2.49
N CYS A 62 -0.11 -14.48 1.37
CA CYS A 62 -0.91 -15.30 0.48
C CYS A 62 -1.42 -16.57 1.17
N ASP A 63 -0.56 -17.22 1.94
CA ASP A 63 -0.92 -18.36 2.78
C ASP A 63 -1.95 -17.99 3.84
N PHE A 64 -1.78 -16.85 4.50
CA PHE A 64 -2.72 -16.37 5.51
C PHE A 64 -4.12 -16.15 4.91
N LYS A 65 -4.24 -15.40 3.80
CA LYS A 65 -5.54 -15.16 3.15
C LYS A 65 -6.20 -16.47 2.71
N ASN A 66 -5.43 -17.40 2.16
CA ASN A 66 -5.95 -18.68 1.66
C ASN A 66 -6.44 -19.57 2.82
N LYS A 67 -5.71 -19.62 3.94
CA LYS A 67 -6.05 -20.46 5.11
C LYS A 67 -7.22 -19.91 5.92
N THR A 68 -7.47 -18.60 5.88
CA THR A 68 -8.46 -17.93 6.73
C THR A 68 -9.65 -17.36 5.97
N SER A 69 -9.63 -17.43 4.63
CA SER A 69 -10.61 -16.79 3.75
C SER A 69 -10.78 -15.29 4.04
N CYS A 70 -9.70 -14.62 4.46
CA CYS A 70 -9.66 -13.18 4.75
C CYS A 70 -9.12 -12.36 3.57
N HIS A 71 -9.33 -11.05 3.62
CA HIS A 71 -8.73 -10.07 2.75
C HIS A 71 -7.54 -9.39 3.43
N ALA A 72 -6.42 -9.27 2.70
CA ALA A 72 -5.26 -8.52 3.12
C ALA A 72 -4.95 -7.45 2.07
N ILE A 73 -4.85 -6.20 2.52
CA ILE A 73 -4.43 -5.05 1.71
C ILE A 73 -3.03 -4.67 2.16
N LEU A 74 -2.08 -4.71 1.22
CA LEU A 74 -0.71 -4.27 1.45
C LEU A 74 -0.47 -2.96 0.71
N VAL A 75 -0.09 -1.92 1.45
CA VAL A 75 0.35 -0.66 0.87
C VAL A 75 1.84 -0.75 0.57
N THR A 76 2.19 -0.46 -0.68
CA THR A 76 3.58 -0.29 -1.13
C THR A 76 3.73 1.05 -1.83
N HIS A 77 4.95 1.59 -1.80
CA HIS A 77 5.26 2.86 -2.44
C HIS A 77 5.68 2.64 -3.89
N SER A 78 5.56 3.67 -4.72
CA SER A 78 6.21 3.68 -6.02
C SER A 78 7.72 3.89 -5.88
N ARG A 79 8.48 3.41 -6.86
CA ARG A 79 9.89 3.75 -7.03
C ARG A 79 10.02 5.26 -7.21
N LYS A 80 11.15 5.81 -6.76
CA LYS A 80 11.48 7.20 -7.05
C LYS A 80 11.71 7.34 -8.56
N SER A 81 10.96 8.24 -9.19
CA SER A 81 11.16 8.63 -10.59
C SER A 81 11.56 10.11 -10.66
N GLU A 82 11.92 10.59 -11.84
CA GLU A 82 12.28 12.00 -12.06
C GLU A 82 11.14 12.97 -11.73
N SER A 83 9.88 12.53 -11.83
CA SER A 83 8.74 13.36 -11.49
C SER A 83 7.47 12.56 -11.18
N GLU A 84 6.63 13.12 -10.33
CA GLU A 84 5.30 12.58 -9.99
C GLU A 84 4.20 13.07 -10.95
N LYS A 85 4.58 13.61 -12.12
CA LYS A 85 3.65 14.24 -13.08
C LYS A 85 2.86 13.23 -13.91
N LYS A 86 3.33 11.99 -13.98
CA LYS A 86 2.69 10.91 -14.72
C LYS A 86 2.15 9.88 -13.74
N PRO A 87 1.03 9.23 -14.07
CA PRO A 87 0.53 8.09 -13.31
C PRO A 87 1.56 6.97 -13.33
N THR A 88 1.63 6.23 -12.23
CA THR A 88 2.47 5.03 -12.11
C THR A 88 1.76 3.82 -12.71
N GLY A 89 2.53 2.85 -13.15
CA GLY A 89 2.07 1.54 -13.63
C GLY A 89 2.57 0.40 -12.74
N LYS A 90 2.26 -0.85 -13.14
CA LYS A 90 2.71 -2.07 -12.46
C LYS A 90 4.23 -2.06 -12.22
N MET A 91 4.99 -1.61 -13.21
CA MET A 91 6.46 -1.62 -13.19
C MET A 91 7.08 -0.56 -12.26
N ASP A 92 6.27 0.38 -11.78
CA ASP A 92 6.74 1.46 -10.90
C ASP A 92 6.61 1.10 -9.42
N VAL A 93 6.13 -0.10 -9.08
CA VAL A 93 6.04 -0.56 -7.69
C VAL A 93 7.43 -0.77 -7.09
N LYS A 94 7.67 -0.22 -5.90
CA LYS A 94 8.93 -0.38 -5.16
C LYS A 94 8.97 -1.75 -4.47
N GLY A 95 10.15 -2.36 -4.46
CA GLY A 95 10.42 -3.68 -3.89
C GLY A 95 10.52 -4.75 -4.97
N SER A 96 10.42 -6.01 -4.54
CA SER A 96 10.44 -7.18 -5.43
C SER A 96 9.28 -7.14 -6.44
N GLY A 97 9.54 -7.59 -7.67
CA GLY A 97 8.49 -7.83 -8.67
C GLY A 97 7.43 -8.83 -8.18
N ASP A 98 7.84 -9.76 -7.30
CA ASP A 98 6.94 -10.76 -6.69
C ASP A 98 5.76 -10.10 -5.95
N ILE A 99 5.91 -8.86 -5.45
CA ILE A 99 4.81 -8.12 -4.81
C ILE A 99 3.63 -7.98 -5.78
N THR A 100 3.90 -7.62 -7.03
CA THR A 100 2.86 -7.42 -8.05
C THR A 100 2.44 -8.72 -8.73
N ASP A 101 3.32 -9.72 -8.77
CA ASP A 101 3.02 -11.01 -9.41
C ASP A 101 2.19 -11.92 -8.51
N LEU A 102 2.39 -11.86 -7.19
CA LEU A 102 1.62 -12.64 -6.21
C LEU A 102 0.31 -11.96 -5.76
N ALA A 103 0.20 -10.64 -5.92
CA ALA A 103 -1.01 -9.91 -5.57
C ALA A 103 -2.20 -10.35 -6.44
N ASN A 104 -3.36 -10.61 -5.82
CA ASN A 104 -4.58 -10.92 -6.58
C ASN A 104 -5.09 -9.72 -7.37
N ASN A 105 -4.99 -8.53 -6.78
CA ASN A 105 -5.38 -7.27 -7.40
C ASN A 105 -4.30 -6.23 -7.11
N LEU A 106 -4.01 -5.38 -8.09
CA LEU A 106 -3.12 -4.23 -7.93
C LEU A 106 -3.93 -2.96 -8.20
N PHE A 107 -4.02 -2.09 -7.20
CA PHE A 107 -4.62 -0.77 -7.33
C PHE A 107 -3.53 0.29 -7.30
N ILE A 108 -3.55 1.19 -8.28
CA ILE A 108 -2.64 2.32 -8.34
C ILE A 108 -3.44 3.59 -8.06
N ILE A 109 -3.05 4.28 -7.00
CA ILE A 109 -3.64 5.56 -6.62
C ILE A 109 -2.64 6.65 -6.97
N TRP A 110 -3.01 7.53 -7.90
CA TRP A 110 -2.20 8.66 -8.30
C TRP A 110 -2.99 9.96 -8.22
N ARG A 111 -2.31 11.03 -7.77
CA ARG A 111 -2.89 12.37 -7.63
C ARG A 111 -2.42 13.25 -8.79
N ASN A 112 -3.36 13.74 -9.59
CA ASN A 112 -3.07 14.67 -10.69
C ASN A 112 -2.76 16.08 -10.17
N LYS A 113 -1.55 16.27 -9.65
CA LYS A 113 -1.06 17.55 -9.10
C LYS A 113 -1.06 18.68 -10.15
N ARG A 114 -0.91 18.36 -11.45
CA ARG A 114 -0.95 19.38 -12.52
C ARG A 114 -2.35 19.98 -12.62
N ARG A 115 -3.36 19.14 -12.78
CA ARG A 115 -4.75 19.57 -12.89
C ARG A 115 -5.23 20.26 -11.62
N GLU A 116 -4.83 19.77 -10.46
CA GLU A 116 -5.18 20.42 -9.19
C GLU A 116 -4.63 21.85 -9.09
N ARG A 117 -3.37 22.07 -9.47
CA ARG A 117 -2.78 23.41 -9.51
C ARG A 117 -3.48 24.32 -10.53
N ALA A 118 -3.88 23.79 -11.67
CA ALA A 118 -4.66 24.54 -12.66
C ALA A 118 -6.02 24.97 -12.10
N LEU A 119 -6.73 24.07 -11.41
CA LEU A 119 -8.00 24.40 -10.74
C LEU A 119 -7.81 25.48 -9.66
N GLN A 120 -6.76 25.39 -8.84
CA GLN A 120 -6.44 26.41 -7.84
C GLN A 120 -6.15 27.78 -8.46
N LYS A 121 -5.46 27.82 -9.61
CA LYS A 121 -5.21 29.06 -10.36
C LYS A 121 -6.50 29.67 -10.92
N LEU A 122 -7.40 28.83 -11.46
CA LEU A 122 -8.70 29.28 -11.97
C LEU A 122 -9.56 29.88 -10.85
N GLU A 123 -9.62 29.22 -9.68
CA GLU A 123 -10.32 29.75 -8.50
C GLU A 123 -9.74 31.09 -8.04
N ALA A 124 -8.42 31.26 -8.16
CA ALA A 124 -7.73 32.51 -7.87
C ALA A 124 -7.80 33.55 -9.02
N SER A 125 -8.61 33.31 -10.06
CA SER A 125 -8.73 34.18 -11.26
C SER A 125 -7.41 34.45 -11.99
N GLN A 126 -6.47 33.50 -11.94
CA GLN A 126 -5.19 33.57 -12.66
C GLN A 126 -5.31 32.94 -14.05
N LEU A 127 -4.57 33.49 -15.02
CA LEU A 127 -4.47 32.93 -16.36
C LEU A 127 -3.74 31.58 -16.34
N LEU A 128 -4.32 30.56 -16.97
CA LEU A 128 -3.68 29.27 -17.21
C LEU A 128 -2.73 29.34 -18.40
N THR A 129 -1.62 28.63 -18.32
CA THR A 129 -0.78 28.36 -19.50
C THR A 129 -1.45 27.32 -20.41
N GLU A 130 -1.09 27.28 -21.70
CA GLU A 130 -1.64 26.29 -22.65
C GLU A 130 -1.52 24.84 -22.13
N LYS A 131 -0.39 24.52 -21.51
CA LYS A 131 -0.13 23.19 -20.90
C LYS A 131 -0.97 22.86 -19.67
N GLU A 132 -1.60 23.86 -19.05
CA GLU A 132 -2.49 23.70 -17.89
C GLU A 132 -3.97 23.65 -18.30
N GLN A 133 -4.29 23.98 -19.55
CA GLN A 133 -5.64 23.89 -20.12
C GLN A 133 -5.92 22.47 -20.68
N GLU A 134 -4.88 21.70 -21.00
CA GLU A 134 -4.93 20.27 -21.35
C GLU A 134 -5.03 19.33 -20.13
#